data_AF-A0A813HD78-F1
#
_entry.id   AF-A0A813HD78-F1
#
_cell.length_a   1.000
_cell.length_b   1.000
_cell.length_c   1.000
_cell.angle_alpha   90.00
_cell.angle_beta   90.00
_cell.angle_gamma   90.00
#
_symmetry.space_group_name_H-M   'P 1'
#
loop_
_entity.id
_entity.type
_entity.pdbx_description
1 polymer ?
#
loop_
_entity_poly.entity_id
_entity_poly.type
_entity_poly.pdbx_seq_one_letter_code
_entity_poly.pdbx_strand_id
1 'polypeptide(L)'
;MDDSDASASGPALCYVRNDLPIAFQGRVLVQLIHFGTGVATMLTDAPVSLAAGAGAMGFFCALDGAMPSSSPVKCSSFASMFASEGCTSDGSDCMLEVLVTDASNNNDNNNSNNDNKNNTTNNKNNITNNNINNNNNITNKLLSRNELLLAAPSKLRLPAAKV
;
A
#
# COMPACT_ATOMS: atom_id res chain seq x y z
N MET A 1 -29.99 12.27 8.48
CA MET A 1 -28.53 12.51 8.35
C MET A 1 -28.13 11.72 7.12
N ASP A 2 -28.21 12.37 5.95
CA ASP A 2 -27.69 11.86 4.69
C ASP A 2 -26.23 12.33 4.60
N ASP A 3 -25.30 11.50 5.07
CA ASP A 3 -23.85 11.74 4.91
C ASP A 3 -23.33 11.08 3.60
N SER A 4 -24.25 10.74 2.69
CA SER A 4 -24.01 9.89 1.50
C SER A 4 -23.26 10.59 0.37
N ASP A 5 -23.31 11.92 0.26
CA ASP A 5 -23.07 12.59 -1.02
C ASP A 5 -21.67 13.21 -1.22
N ALA A 6 -20.74 13.09 -0.26
CA ALA A 6 -19.50 13.87 -0.33
C ALA A 6 -18.20 13.04 -0.30
N SER A 7 -18.26 11.72 -0.23
CA SER A 7 -17.05 10.88 -0.08
C SER A 7 -16.08 10.99 -1.27
N ALA A 8 -16.59 11.25 -2.48
CA ALA A 8 -15.78 11.50 -3.68
C ALA A 8 -15.45 12.99 -3.93
N SER A 9 -15.93 13.89 -3.06
CA SER A 9 -15.68 15.32 -3.19
C SER A 9 -14.34 15.70 -2.55
N GLY A 10 -13.35 16.04 -3.38
CA GLY A 10 -12.03 16.46 -2.92
C GLY A 10 -10.90 16.00 -3.83
N PRO A 11 -9.68 16.50 -3.59
CA PRO A 11 -8.50 16.04 -4.30
C PRO A 11 -8.25 14.57 -3.97
N ALA A 12 -7.82 13.79 -4.97
CA ALA A 12 -7.33 12.42 -4.84
C ALA A 12 -5.95 12.38 -4.17
N LEU A 13 -5.84 13.09 -3.04
CA LEU A 13 -4.64 13.26 -2.24
C LEU A 13 -4.56 12.15 -1.21
N CYS A 14 -3.47 11.39 -1.25
CA CYS A 14 -3.14 10.35 -0.31
C CYS A 14 -1.90 10.76 0.49
N TYR A 15 -1.70 10.12 1.65
CA TYR A 15 -0.45 10.25 2.39
C TYR A 15 -0.06 8.94 3.05
N VAL A 16 1.25 8.72 3.18
CA VAL A 16 1.82 7.66 4.02
C VAL A 16 2.48 8.32 5.22
N ARG A 17 2.27 7.76 6.41
CA ARG A 17 2.92 8.18 7.65
C ARG A 17 3.80 7.05 8.17
N ASN A 18 5.03 7.40 8.54
CA ASN A 18 5.93 6.54 9.30
C ASN A 18 6.03 7.13 10.71
N ASP A 19 5.67 6.35 11.72
CA ASP A 19 5.81 6.72 13.13
C ASP A 19 6.89 5.87 13.84
N LEU A 20 7.65 5.07 13.09
CA LEU A 20 8.68 4.18 13.63
C LEU A 20 9.98 4.95 13.92
N PRO A 21 10.81 4.48 14.87
CA PRO A 21 12.13 5.06 15.15
C PRO A 21 13.18 4.73 14.08
N ILE A 22 12.78 4.13 12.96
CA ILE A 22 13.62 3.78 11.82
C ILE A 22 13.02 4.37 10.54
N ALA A 23 13.87 4.65 9.56
CA ALA A 23 13.42 5.11 8.25
C ALA A 23 12.65 3.99 7.55
N PHE A 24 11.59 4.36 6.84
CA PHE A 24 10.79 3.44 6.04
C PHE A 24 11.22 3.54 4.57
N GLN A 25 11.45 2.40 3.94
CA GLN A 25 11.64 2.28 2.49
C GLN A 25 10.66 1.23 1.98
N GLY A 26 9.98 1.52 0.89
CA GLY A 26 8.87 0.68 0.44
C GLY A 26 8.36 1.07 -0.92
N ARG A 27 7.18 0.53 -1.25
CA ARG A 27 6.40 0.98 -2.39
C ARG A 27 4.95 1.17 -1.97
N VAL A 28 4.29 2.08 -2.66
CA VAL A 28 2.84 2.27 -2.58
C VAL A 28 2.26 1.86 -3.90
N LEU A 29 1.28 0.99 -3.82
CA LEU A 29 0.44 0.54 -4.91
C LEU A 29 -0.96 1.07 -4.67
N VAL A 30 -1.52 1.76 -5.64
CA VAL A 30 -2.92 2.17 -5.64
C VAL A 30 -3.57 1.52 -6.84
N GLN A 31 -4.67 0.82 -6.62
CA GLN A 31 -5.46 0.22 -7.68
C GLN A 31 -6.95 0.46 -7.46
N LEU A 32 -7.69 0.43 -8.55
CA LEU A 32 -9.13 0.59 -8.57
C LEU A 32 -9.76 -0.72 -9.04
N ILE A 33 -10.69 -1.27 -8.27
CA ILE A 33 -11.37 -2.51 -8.59
C ILE A 33 -12.81 -2.18 -8.96
N HIS A 34 -13.19 -2.45 -10.20
CA HIS A 34 -14.55 -2.20 -10.69
C HIS A 34 -15.47 -3.36 -10.31
N PHE A 35 -16.53 -3.11 -9.53
CA PHE A 35 -17.39 -4.16 -8.98
C PHE A 35 -18.13 -4.97 -10.06
N GLY A 36 -18.62 -4.30 -11.10
CA GLY A 36 -19.38 -4.96 -12.17
C GLY A 36 -18.56 -5.95 -13.00
N THR A 37 -17.24 -5.78 -13.09
CA THR A 37 -16.35 -6.56 -13.97
C THR A 37 -15.32 -7.37 -13.18
N GLY A 38 -15.05 -7.00 -11.93
CA GLY A 38 -13.96 -7.55 -11.12
C GLY A 38 -12.56 -7.15 -11.59
N VAL A 39 -12.44 -6.27 -12.60
CA VAL A 39 -11.15 -5.83 -13.13
C VAL A 39 -10.49 -4.86 -12.14
N ALA A 40 -9.22 -5.11 -11.83
CA ALA A 40 -8.36 -4.22 -11.07
C ALA A 40 -7.45 -3.42 -12.03
N THR A 41 -7.51 -2.09 -11.95
CA THR A 41 -6.66 -1.18 -12.72
C THR A 41 -5.66 -0.51 -11.78
N MET A 42 -4.37 -0.61 -12.10
CA MET A 42 -3.32 0.03 -11.31
C MET A 42 -3.26 1.53 -11.64
N LEU A 43 -3.43 2.37 -10.62
CA LEU A 43 -3.41 3.83 -10.74
C LEU A 43 -2.05 4.42 -10.40
N THR A 44 -1.39 3.88 -9.37
CA THR A 44 -0.07 4.34 -8.91
C THR A 44 0.76 3.15 -8.48
N ASP A 45 2.03 3.16 -8.88
CA ASP A 45 3.07 2.27 -8.38
C ASP A 45 4.35 3.08 -8.16
N ALA A 46 4.53 3.58 -6.94
CA ALA A 46 5.58 4.53 -6.61
C ALA A 46 6.48 3.99 -5.48
N PRO A 47 7.81 4.16 -5.57
CA PRO A 47 8.67 3.92 -4.42
C PRO A 47 8.41 4.98 -3.34
N VAL A 48 8.56 4.59 -2.08
CA VAL A 48 8.36 5.44 -0.91
C VAL A 48 9.59 5.38 -0.03
N SER A 49 10.07 6.55 0.39
CA SER A 49 11.10 6.70 1.40
C SER A 49 10.67 7.77 2.40
N LEU A 50 10.55 7.38 3.67
CA LEU A 50 10.20 8.28 4.76
C LEU A 50 11.29 8.24 5.82
N ALA A 51 11.61 9.41 6.39
CA ALA A 51 12.53 9.51 7.50
C ALA A 51 12.03 8.73 8.72
N ALA A 52 12.94 8.44 9.66
CA ALA A 52 12.58 7.95 10.98
C ALA A 52 11.89 9.05 11.80
N GLY A 53 11.02 8.65 12.74
CA GLY A 53 10.43 9.53 13.74
C GLY A 53 8.92 9.69 13.61
N ALA A 54 8.28 10.09 14.71
CA ALA A 54 6.84 10.30 14.76
C ALA A 54 6.39 11.40 13.78
N GLY A 55 5.42 11.10 12.94
CA GLY A 55 4.85 12.04 11.99
C GLY A 55 5.69 12.28 10.73
N ALA A 56 6.65 11.43 10.40
CA ALA A 56 7.28 11.50 9.08
C ALA A 56 6.23 11.16 8.01
N MET A 57 5.93 12.12 7.13
CA MET A 57 4.83 12.00 6.16
C MET A 57 5.33 12.20 4.73
N GLY A 58 4.70 11.47 3.81
CA GLY A 58 4.83 11.68 2.38
C GLY A 58 3.46 11.78 1.73
N PHE A 59 3.23 12.83 0.94
CA PHE A 59 2.00 13.12 0.23
C PHE A 59 2.14 12.75 -1.25
N PHE A 60 1.13 12.12 -1.83
CA PHE A 60 1.11 11.70 -3.23
C PHE A 60 -0.32 11.74 -3.78
N CYS A 61 -0.44 11.78 -5.11
CA CYS A 61 -1.74 11.67 -5.77
C CYS A 61 -2.01 10.22 -6.18
N ALA A 62 -3.27 9.78 -6.11
CA ALA A 62 -3.65 8.41 -6.41
C ALA A 62 -3.37 7.98 -7.87
N LEU A 63 -3.28 8.92 -8.82
CA LEU A 63 -3.13 8.65 -10.27
C LEU A 63 -1.78 9.12 -10.87
N ASP A 64 -0.84 9.64 -10.08
CA ASP A 64 0.34 10.30 -10.66
C ASP A 64 1.58 9.38 -10.74
N GLY A 65 1.60 8.25 -10.03
CA GLY A 65 2.80 7.40 -9.95
C GLY A 65 4.01 8.10 -9.31
N ALA A 66 3.85 9.31 -8.80
CA ALA A 66 4.92 10.14 -8.27
C ALA A 66 5.35 9.67 -6.89
N MET A 67 6.65 9.81 -6.59
CA MET A 67 7.15 9.58 -5.24
C MET A 67 6.49 10.52 -4.24
N PRO A 68 6.19 10.06 -3.01
CA PRO A 68 5.64 10.93 -1.98
C PRO A 68 6.55 12.13 -1.68
N SER A 69 5.93 13.31 -1.62
CA SER A 69 6.55 14.59 -1.29
C SER A 69 6.41 14.91 0.20
N SER A 70 7.34 15.64 0.79
CA SER A 70 7.23 16.14 2.17
C SER A 70 6.16 17.23 2.35
N SER A 71 5.61 17.76 1.26
CA SER A 71 4.56 18.79 1.26
C SER A 71 3.34 18.34 0.46
N PRO A 72 2.12 18.78 0.83
CA PRO A 72 0.91 18.44 0.09
C PRO A 72 1.04 18.78 -1.41
N VAL A 73 0.74 17.80 -2.25
CA VAL A 73 0.72 17.95 -3.71
C VAL A 73 -0.69 18.30 -4.19
N LYS A 74 -0.78 18.99 -5.33
CA LYS A 74 -2.06 19.31 -5.97
C LYS A 74 -2.49 18.12 -6.82
N CYS A 75 -3.57 17.45 -6.42
CA CYS A 75 -4.14 16.32 -7.16
C CYS A 75 -5.41 16.74 -7.90
N SER A 76 -5.73 16.01 -8.97
CA SER A 76 -7.07 15.99 -9.55
C SER A 76 -8.10 15.48 -8.52
N SER A 77 -9.40 15.59 -8.80
CA SER A 77 -10.42 15.11 -7.86
C SER A 77 -10.64 13.61 -7.96
N PHE A 78 -11.10 12.98 -6.86
CA PHE A 78 -11.52 11.57 -6.90
C PHE A 78 -12.59 11.32 -7.97
N ALA A 79 -13.56 12.22 -8.12
CA ALA A 79 -14.58 12.10 -9.17
C ALA A 79 -13.98 12.06 -10.59
N SER A 80 -12.98 12.91 -10.88
CA SER A 80 -12.31 12.89 -12.18
C SER A 80 -11.47 11.64 -12.41
N MET A 81 -10.85 11.13 -11.34
CA MET A 81 -10.07 9.89 -11.35
C MET A 81 -10.98 8.66 -11.56
N PHE A 82 -12.10 8.55 -10.83
CA PHE A 82 -13.05 7.45 -11.03
C PHE A 82 -13.63 7.45 -12.45
N ALA A 83 -14.02 8.63 -12.95
CA ALA A 83 -14.54 8.76 -14.31
C ALA A 83 -13.50 8.39 -15.39
N SER A 84 -12.21 8.68 -15.19
CA SER A 84 -11.17 8.31 -16.18
C SER A 84 -10.95 6.81 -16.26
N GLU A 85 -11.22 6.09 -15.17
CA GLU A 85 -11.07 4.63 -15.07
C GLU A 85 -12.36 3.86 -15.37
N GLY A 86 -13.39 4.55 -15.87
CA GLY A 86 -14.66 3.94 -16.28
C GLY A 86 -15.64 3.66 -15.15
N CYS A 87 -15.38 4.16 -13.95
CA CYS A 87 -16.32 4.15 -12.83
C CYS A 87 -17.30 5.33 -12.93
N THR A 88 -18.43 5.20 -12.25
CA THR A 88 -19.29 6.34 -11.90
C THR A 88 -18.50 7.45 -11.19
N SER A 89 -18.85 8.71 -11.44
CA SER A 89 -18.12 9.86 -10.88
C SER A 89 -18.21 9.98 -9.35
N ASP A 90 -19.19 9.32 -8.73
CA ASP A 90 -19.28 9.19 -7.27
C ASP A 90 -18.46 7.99 -6.73
N GLY A 91 -17.89 7.18 -7.62
CA GLY A 91 -17.11 5.98 -7.29
C GLY A 91 -17.95 4.82 -6.76
N SER A 92 -19.29 4.87 -6.86
CA SER A 92 -20.19 3.89 -6.24
C SER A 92 -20.05 2.47 -6.79
N ASP A 93 -19.50 2.32 -7.99
CA ASP A 93 -19.26 1.06 -8.68
C ASP A 93 -17.80 0.58 -8.62
N CYS A 94 -16.95 1.24 -7.83
CA CYS A 94 -15.53 0.92 -7.71
C CYS A 94 -15.01 0.96 -6.27
N MET A 95 -13.99 0.14 -5.99
CA MET A 95 -13.23 0.16 -4.73
C MET A 95 -11.81 0.63 -4.98
N LEU A 96 -11.38 1.65 -4.25
CA LEU A 96 -9.98 2.04 -4.23
C LEU A 96 -9.22 1.20 -3.21
N GLU A 97 -8.22 0.47 -3.67
CA GLU A 97 -7.31 -0.32 -2.83
C GLU A 97 -5.94 0.36 -2.79
N VAL A 98 -5.40 0.53 -1.58
CA VAL A 98 -4.07 1.07 -1.35
C VAL A 98 -3.26 0.06 -0.57
N LEU A 99 -2.16 -0.39 -1.16
CA LEU A 99 -1.23 -1.32 -0.55
C LEU A 99 0.12 -0.63 -0.34
N VAL A 100 0.66 -0.75 0.87
CA VAL A 100 1.99 -0.25 1.21
C VAL A 100 2.87 -1.46 1.52
N THR A 101 3.89 -1.68 0.72
CA THR A 101 4.84 -2.78 0.91
C THR A 101 6.16 -2.24 1.43
N ASP A 102 6.72 -2.92 2.42
CA ASP A 102 8.10 -2.67 2.85
C ASP A 102 9.05 -3.14 1.74
N ALA A 103 10.08 -2.35 1.46
CA ALA A 103 11.16 -2.69 0.55
C ALA A 103 12.12 -3.70 1.19
N SER A 104 11.77 -4.29 2.34
CA SER A 104 12.50 -5.34 3.03
C SER A 104 13.09 -6.34 2.03
N ASN A 105 14.32 -6.04 1.63
CA ASN A 105 15.34 -6.96 1.17
C ASN A 105 15.76 -7.85 2.35
N ASN A 106 14.83 -8.21 3.24
CA ASN A 106 15.00 -9.29 4.18
C ASN A 106 14.82 -10.59 3.39
N ASN A 107 15.83 -10.82 2.57
CA ASN A 107 16.48 -12.10 2.47
C ASN A 107 16.89 -12.51 3.90
N ASP A 108 15.92 -12.86 4.75
CA ASP A 108 16.10 -13.55 6.02
C ASP A 108 16.56 -15.01 5.74
N ASN A 109 17.44 -15.17 4.75
CA ASN A 109 18.37 -16.27 4.63
C ASN A 109 19.51 -16.01 5.61
N ASN A 110 19.22 -16.00 6.90
CA ASN A 110 20.25 -16.25 7.90
C ASN A 110 19.66 -16.93 9.12
N ASN A 111 20.08 -18.19 9.24
CA ASN A 111 20.20 -18.94 10.48
C ASN A 111 19.02 -19.83 10.90
N SER A 112 18.59 -20.69 9.97
CA SER A 112 18.26 -22.06 10.38
C SER A 112 19.59 -22.82 10.56
N ASN A 113 20.35 -22.50 11.61
CA ASN A 113 21.29 -23.47 12.19
C ASN A 113 20.43 -24.61 12.71
N ASN A 114 20.18 -25.54 11.80
CA ASN A 114 19.60 -26.82 12.09
C ASN A 114 20.66 -27.54 12.94
N ASP A 115 20.50 -27.50 14.25
CA ASP A 115 21.05 -28.49 15.17
C ASP A 115 20.43 -29.85 14.80
N ASN A 116 20.85 -30.39 13.66
CA ASN A 116 20.53 -31.73 13.19
C ASN A 116 21.43 -32.71 13.95
N LYS A 117 21.02 -32.99 15.18
CA LYS A 117 21.52 -34.10 15.97
C LYS A 117 20.94 -35.39 15.37
N ASN A 118 21.76 -36.05 14.53
CA ASN A 118 21.75 -37.47 14.18
C ASN A 118 20.41 -38.21 14.28
N ASN A 119 19.78 -38.52 13.14
CA ASN A 119 19.33 -39.91 12.95
C ASN A 119 19.35 -40.34 11.49
N THR A 120 20.38 -41.11 11.16
CA THR A 120 20.51 -41.90 9.93
C THR A 120 19.37 -42.91 9.85
N THR A 121 18.48 -42.80 8.87
CA THR A 121 17.86 -43.99 8.26
C THR A 121 17.57 -43.73 6.79
N ASN A 122 18.26 -44.50 5.96
CA ASN A 122 18.10 -44.58 4.51
C ASN A 122 16.64 -44.89 4.13
N ASN A 123 16.04 -44.11 3.22
CA ASN A 123 15.28 -44.75 2.15
C ASN A 123 15.26 -43.92 0.87
N LYS A 124 15.63 -44.61 -0.20
CA LYS A 124 15.77 -44.18 -1.58
C LYS A 124 14.41 -44.43 -2.23
N ASN A 125 13.82 -43.44 -2.93
CA ASN A 125 13.33 -43.58 -4.31
C ASN A 125 12.35 -42.49 -4.74
N ASN A 126 12.64 -41.98 -5.94
CA ASN A 126 11.75 -41.46 -6.99
C ASN A 126 11.04 -40.10 -6.86
N ILE A 127 11.79 -39.11 -7.32
CA ILE A 127 11.43 -38.00 -8.22
C ILE A 127 10.14 -38.26 -9.04
N THR A 128 9.17 -37.36 -8.92
CA THR A 128 8.40 -36.86 -10.09
C THR A 128 8.12 -35.38 -9.85
N ASN A 129 8.76 -34.56 -10.68
CA ASN A 129 8.59 -33.12 -10.78
C ASN A 129 7.17 -32.78 -11.24
N ASN A 130 6.45 -31.98 -10.45
CA ASN A 130 5.44 -31.05 -10.94
C ASN A 130 5.62 -29.73 -10.18
N ASN A 131 6.54 -28.92 -10.68
CA ASN A 131 6.88 -27.61 -10.14
C ASN A 131 5.84 -26.58 -10.61
N ILE A 132 4.67 -26.57 -9.96
CA ILE A 132 3.76 -25.41 -10.00
C ILE A 132 4.25 -24.48 -8.89
N ASN A 133 5.18 -23.60 -9.25
CA ASN A 133 5.68 -22.53 -8.40
C ASN A 133 4.63 -21.41 -8.30
N ASN A 134 3.51 -21.68 -7.62
CA ASN A 134 2.60 -20.65 -7.12
C ASN A 134 3.14 -20.15 -5.76
N ASN A 135 4.26 -19.44 -5.79
CA ASN A 135 4.75 -18.70 -4.62
C ASN A 135 4.20 -17.27 -4.62
N ASN A 136 2.87 -17.16 -4.51
CA ASN A 136 2.23 -15.95 -4.00
C ASN A 136 2.24 -16.02 -2.47
N ASN A 137 3.44 -16.08 -1.88
CA ASN A 137 3.62 -15.82 -0.46
C ASN A 137 3.92 -14.32 -0.32
N ILE A 138 2.94 -13.50 -0.70
CA ILE A 138 2.87 -12.13 -0.21
C ILE A 138 2.51 -12.30 1.25
N THR A 139 3.53 -12.39 2.09
CA THR A 139 3.38 -12.24 3.54
C THR A 139 2.87 -10.82 3.72
N ASN A 140 1.54 -10.65 3.67
CA ASN A 140 0.81 -9.49 4.14
C ASN A 140 1.04 -9.43 5.65
N LYS A 141 2.26 -9.06 6.04
CA LYS A 141 2.56 -8.60 7.38
C LYS A 141 1.91 -7.23 7.42
N LEU A 142 0.60 -7.26 7.67
CA LEU A 142 -0.22 -6.11 7.99
C LEU A 142 0.46 -5.48 9.22
N LEU A 143 1.40 -4.57 8.98
CA LEU A 143 2.05 -3.81 10.02
C LEU A 143 0.94 -2.95 10.60
N SER A 144 0.38 -3.49 11.68
CA SER A 144 -0.81 -3.08 12.43
C SER A 144 -0.78 -1.64 12.97
N ARG A 145 0.10 -0.76 12.47
CA ARG A 145 0.25 0.63 12.93
C ARG A 145 0.65 1.65 11.86
N ASN A 146 0.65 1.31 10.57
CA ASN A 146 0.69 2.34 9.52
C ASN A 146 -0.75 2.76 9.23
N GLU A 147 -1.23 3.78 9.95
CA GLU A 147 -2.55 4.36 9.66
C GLU A 147 -2.49 5.08 8.31
N LEU A 148 -3.05 4.44 7.28
CA LEU A 148 -3.44 5.11 6.06
C LEU A 148 -4.81 5.74 6.28
N LEU A 149 -4.87 7.07 6.28
CA LEU A 149 -6.10 7.82 6.47
C LEU A 149 -6.38 8.55 5.15
N LEU A 150 -7.44 8.16 4.45
CA LEU A 150 -8.00 8.98 3.37
C LEU A 150 -8.78 10.11 4.05
N ALA A 151 -8.18 11.28 4.12
CA ALA A 151 -8.83 12.43 4.74
C ALA A 151 -9.54 13.27 3.67
N ALA A 152 -10.86 13.43 3.81
CA ALA A 152 -11.58 14.49 3.11
C ALA A 152 -10.98 15.86 3.49
N PRO A 153 -10.82 16.80 2.55
CA PRO A 153 -10.03 18.02 2.72
C PRO A 153 -10.51 18.94 3.87
N SER A 154 -11.74 18.78 4.36
CA SER A 154 -12.34 19.64 5.37
C SER A 154 -12.01 19.27 6.83
N LYS A 155 -11.30 18.17 7.12
CA LYS A 155 -11.01 17.72 8.51
C LYS A 155 -9.53 17.50 8.86
N LEU A 156 -8.60 17.74 7.94
CA LEU A 156 -7.16 17.59 8.19
C LEU A 156 -6.61 18.80 8.97
N ARG A 157 -6.89 18.85 10.27
CA ARG A 157 -6.30 19.83 11.19
C ARG A 157 -4.90 19.36 11.55
N LEU A 158 -3.92 19.68 10.71
CA LEU A 158 -2.50 19.43 11.00
C LEU A 158 -2.14 20.06 12.36
N PRO A 159 -1.45 19.33 13.27
CA PRO A 159 -0.92 19.95 14.48
C PRO A 159 0.08 21.02 14.06
N ALA A 160 -0.14 22.27 14.50
CA ALA A 160 0.79 23.35 14.27
C ALA A 160 2.15 22.96 14.87
N ALA A 161 3.20 22.95 14.05
CA ALA A 161 4.56 22.79 14.53
C ALA A 161 4.86 23.93 15.51
N LYS A 162 5.16 23.60 16.77
CA LYS A 162 5.78 24.54 17.70
C LYS A 162 7.21 24.79 17.21
N VAL A 163 7.47 26.02 16.78
CA VAL A 163 8.82 26.57 16.57
C VAL A 163 9.44 26.89 17.92
#